data_AF-A0A1E3UGI0-F1
#
_entry.id   AF-A0A1E3UGI0-F1
#
_cell.length_a   1.000
_cell.length_b   1.000
_cell.length_c   1.000
_cell.angle_alpha   90.00
_cell.angle_beta   90.00
_cell.angle_gamma   90.00
#
_symmetry.space_group_name_H-M   'P 1'
#
loop_
_entity.id
_entity.type
_entity.pdbx_description
1 polymer ?
#
loop_
_entity_poly.entity_id
_entity_poly.type
_entity_poly.pdbx_seq_one_letter_code
_entity_poly.pdbx_strand_id
1 'polypeptide(L)'
;MIEKMAQTLLKQIKDEYPYVAHPAAMRAKITKAEKLQEEYSYEVSLQDKETGERRDYILTGHTFRYRVKVLTNGKDEMAEYPELIHIDSRECYQVGDIVTVVFIGGETEAVIVGG
;
A
#
# COMPACT_ATOMS: atom_id res chain seq x y z
N MET A 1 35.84 -0.19 -20.67
CA MET A 1 35.72 1.24 -20.26
C MET A 1 34.27 1.65 -20.07
N ILE A 2 33.37 1.36 -21.03
CA ILE A 2 31.95 1.71 -20.97
C ILE A 2 31.25 1.12 -19.73
N GLU A 3 31.51 -0.13 -19.36
CA GLU A 3 30.91 -0.77 -18.16
C GLU A 3 31.31 -0.09 -16.85
N LYS A 4 32.57 0.34 -16.72
CA LYS A 4 33.04 1.06 -15.53
C LYS A 4 32.38 2.44 -15.42
N MET A 5 32.14 3.10 -16.55
CA MET A 5 31.41 4.37 -16.58
C MET A 5 29.94 4.16 -16.21
N ALA A 6 29.29 3.11 -16.72
CA ALA A 6 27.91 2.76 -16.34
C ALA A 6 27.73 2.45 -14.85
N GLN A 7 28.66 1.69 -14.24
CA GLN A 7 28.61 1.38 -12.82
C GLN A 7 28.85 2.61 -11.93
N THR A 8 29.69 3.54 -12.37
CA THR A 8 29.97 4.78 -11.64
C THR A 8 28.78 5.74 -11.72
N LEU A 9 28.18 5.87 -12.90
CA LEU A 9 26.96 6.66 -13.12
C LEU A 9 25.79 6.13 -12.28
N LEU A 10 25.60 4.80 -12.18
CA LEU A 10 24.55 4.19 -11.34
C LEU A 10 24.74 4.41 -9.84
N LYS A 11 25.99 4.52 -9.37
CA LYS A 11 26.28 4.86 -7.97
C LYS A 11 25.96 6.33 -7.69
N GLN A 12 26.40 7.24 -8.55
CA GLN A 12 26.11 8.67 -8.39
C GLN A 12 24.62 8.99 -8.48
N ILE A 13 23.88 8.32 -9.37
CA ILE A 13 22.42 8.52 -9.47
C ILE A 13 21.68 8.07 -8.20
N LYS A 14 22.14 7.00 -7.53
CA LYS A 14 21.57 6.53 -6.25
C LYS A 14 21.83 7.50 -5.10
N ASP A 15 22.97 8.17 -5.12
CA ASP A 15 23.38 9.10 -4.07
C ASP A 15 22.80 10.51 -4.30
N GLU A 16 22.66 10.96 -5.56
CA GLU A 16 22.22 12.31 -5.95
C GLU A 16 20.71 12.44 -6.21
N TYR A 17 20.00 11.34 -6.53
CA TYR A 17 18.55 11.35 -6.80
C TYR A 17 17.80 10.23 -6.02
N PRO A 18 17.66 10.34 -4.68
CA PRO A 18 17.05 9.30 -3.85
C PRO A 18 15.59 8.96 -4.22
N TYR A 19 14.88 9.89 -4.89
CA TYR A 19 13.48 9.73 -5.31
C TYR A 19 13.32 9.26 -6.77
N VAL A 20 14.37 9.22 -7.60
CA VAL A 20 14.34 8.52 -8.90
C VAL A 20 14.38 7.00 -8.69
N ALA A 21 14.82 6.55 -7.52
CA ALA A 21 14.65 5.18 -7.04
C ALA A 21 13.21 4.88 -6.55
N HIS A 22 12.38 5.89 -6.21
CA HIS A 22 11.04 5.69 -5.64
C HIS A 22 9.97 6.66 -6.21
N PRO A 23 9.05 6.13 -7.04
CA PRO A 23 7.66 5.90 -6.63
C PRO A 23 7.46 4.38 -6.45
N ALA A 24 8.42 3.75 -5.77
CA ALA A 24 8.49 2.31 -5.73
C ALA A 24 7.59 1.86 -4.60
N ALA A 25 6.52 1.19 -4.98
CA ALA A 25 5.78 0.33 -4.08
C ALA A 25 6.75 -0.46 -3.19
N MET A 26 6.69 -0.22 -1.89
CA MET A 26 7.54 -0.87 -0.90
C MET A 26 6.79 -2.06 -0.34
N ARG A 27 7.51 -3.15 -0.09
CA ARG A 27 6.96 -4.26 0.67
C ARG A 27 6.99 -3.89 2.16
N ALA A 28 5.88 -4.02 2.85
CA ALA A 28 5.77 -3.73 4.27
C ALA A 28 5.01 -4.85 4.98
N LYS A 29 5.24 -5.01 6.28
CA LYS A 29 4.52 -5.96 7.14
C LYS A 29 3.55 -5.19 8.02
N ILE A 30 2.31 -5.66 8.12
CA ILE A 30 1.33 -5.11 9.08
C ILE A 30 1.82 -5.40 10.51
N THR A 31 2.06 -4.35 11.28
CA THR A 31 2.45 -4.44 12.70
C THR A 31 1.27 -4.18 13.63
N LYS A 32 0.28 -3.40 13.17
CA LYS A 32 -0.99 -3.18 13.87
C LYS A 32 -2.14 -3.07 12.88
N ALA A 33 -3.27 -3.68 13.23
CA ALA A 33 -4.54 -3.55 12.52
C ALA A 33 -5.61 -3.08 13.51
N GLU A 34 -6.35 -2.03 13.16
CA GLU A 34 -7.39 -1.44 13.99
C GLU A 34 -8.65 -1.20 13.15
N LYS A 35 -9.77 -1.79 13.56
CA LYS A 35 -11.06 -1.53 12.91
C LYS A 35 -11.56 -0.16 13.33
N LEU A 36 -11.81 0.72 12.37
CA LEU A 36 -12.42 2.02 12.62
C LEU A 36 -13.92 1.86 12.84
N GLN A 37 -14.50 2.77 13.64
CA GLN A 37 -15.95 2.83 13.84
C GLN A 37 -16.69 3.36 12.62
N GLU A 38 -15.98 4.05 11.72
CA GLU A 38 -16.54 4.58 10.48
C GLU A 38 -16.90 3.43 9.53
N GLU A 39 -18.19 3.37 9.22
CA GLU A 39 -18.74 2.51 8.18
C GLU A 39 -18.91 3.33 6.90
N TYR A 40 -18.56 2.74 5.76
CA TYR A 40 -18.86 3.30 4.46
C TYR A 40 -20.01 2.52 3.84
N SER A 41 -20.95 3.24 3.23
CA SER A 41 -22.08 2.64 2.52
C SER A 41 -22.08 3.07 1.07
N TYR A 42 -22.37 2.14 0.16
CA TYR A 42 -22.56 2.46 -1.25
C TYR A 42 -23.73 1.66 -1.83
N GLU A 43 -24.46 2.30 -2.74
CA GLU A 43 -25.58 1.68 -3.43
C GLU A 43 -25.08 0.81 -4.57
N VAL A 44 -25.60 -0.41 -4.66
CA VAL A 44 -25.32 -1.35 -5.75
C VAL A 44 -26.64 -1.86 -6.31
N SER A 45 -26.78 -1.75 -7.62
CA SER A 45 -27.85 -2.42 -8.35
C SER A 45 -27.34 -3.74 -8.90
N LEU A 46 -27.99 -4.85 -8.51
CA LEU A 46 -27.76 -6.15 -9.11
C LEU A 46 -28.83 -6.39 -10.17
N GLN A 47 -28.39 -6.78 -11.36
CA GLN A 47 -29.29 -7.26 -12.41
C GLN A 47 -29.07 -8.75 -12.59
N ASP A 48 -30.14 -9.52 -12.42
CA ASP A 48 -30.15 -10.94 -12.72
C ASP A 48 -30.06 -11.15 -14.23
N LYS A 49 -29.10 -11.99 -14.68
CA LYS A 49 -28.84 -12.21 -16.11
C LYS A 49 -29.89 -13.10 -16.79
N GLU A 50 -30.58 -13.93 -16.04
CA GLU A 50 -31.55 -14.90 -16.58
C GLU A 50 -32.97 -14.30 -16.58
N THR A 51 -33.34 -13.58 -15.53
CA THR A 51 -34.68 -13.01 -15.37
C THR A 51 -34.75 -11.53 -15.76
N GLY A 52 -33.62 -10.83 -15.83
CA GLY A 52 -33.55 -9.39 -16.12
C GLY A 52 -34.01 -8.50 -14.96
N GLU A 53 -34.38 -9.08 -13.81
CA GLU A 53 -34.84 -8.35 -12.63
C GLU A 53 -33.68 -7.53 -12.03
N ARG A 54 -33.95 -6.25 -11.72
CA ARG A 54 -33.00 -5.34 -11.07
C ARG A 54 -33.42 -5.08 -9.64
N ARG A 55 -32.49 -5.25 -8.71
CA ARG A 55 -32.69 -4.96 -7.28
C ARG A 55 -31.56 -4.07 -6.77
N ASP A 56 -31.93 -3.09 -5.96
CA ASP A 56 -31.01 -2.14 -5.35
C ASP A 56 -30.71 -2.54 -3.90
N TYR A 57 -29.43 -2.48 -3.53
CA TYR A 57 -28.94 -2.85 -2.22
C TYR A 57 -28.00 -1.77 -1.69
N ILE A 58 -27.98 -1.61 -0.37
CA ILE A 58 -26.98 -0.81 0.34
C ILE A 58 -25.98 -1.79 0.93
N LEU A 59 -24.74 -1.75 0.42
CA LEU A 59 -23.62 -2.49 1.02
C LEU A 59 -22.94 -1.60 2.04
N THR A 60 -22.86 -2.07 3.28
CA THR A 60 -22.09 -1.44 4.35
C THR A 60 -20.77 -2.18 4.55
N GLY A 61 -19.67 -1.43 4.67
CA GLY A 61 -18.34 -1.94 4.93
C GLY A 61 -17.65 -1.15 6.02
N HIS A 62 -16.57 -1.71 6.56
CA HIS A 62 -15.77 -1.05 7.59
C HIS A 62 -14.43 -0.60 7.02
N THR A 63 -13.93 0.53 7.51
CA THR A 63 -12.56 0.96 7.25
C THR A 63 -11.65 0.46 8.37
N PHE A 64 -10.41 0.15 8.02
CA PHE A 64 -9.38 -0.30 8.93
C PHE A 64 -8.18 0.63 8.85
N ARG A 65 -7.54 0.86 9.99
CA ARG A 65 -6.32 1.64 10.14
C ARG A 65 -5.16 0.73 10.48
N TYR A 66 -4.07 0.89 9.75
CA TYR A 66 -2.90 0.06 9.85
C TYR A 66 -1.66 0.83 10.28
N ARG A 67 -0.74 0.09 10.90
CA ARG A 67 0.68 0.45 11.00
C ARG A 67 1.49 -0.62 10.31
N VAL A 68 2.52 -0.19 9.60
CA VAL A 68 3.33 -1.09 8.78
C VAL A 68 4.81 -0.78 8.91
N LYS A 69 5.62 -1.84 8.91
CA LYS A 69 7.08 -1.74 8.89
C LYS A 69 7.59 -2.13 7.50
N VAL A 70 8.34 -1.25 6.86
CA VAL A 70 8.93 -1.52 5.54
C VAL A 70 9.96 -2.64 5.67
N LEU A 71 9.95 -3.55 4.71
CA LEU A 71 10.85 -4.68 4.62
C LEU A 71 11.92 -4.41 3.56
N THR A 72 13.10 -4.99 3.80
CA THR A 72 14.17 -5.06 2.80
C THR A 72 13.83 -6.10 1.71
N ASN A 73 14.65 -6.16 0.66
CA ASN A 73 14.55 -7.21 -0.37
C ASN A 73 14.65 -8.63 0.21
N GLY A 74 15.30 -8.80 1.37
CA GLY A 74 15.41 -10.07 2.10
C GLY A 74 14.17 -10.47 2.91
N LYS A 75 13.13 -9.61 2.95
CA LYS A 75 11.94 -9.72 3.83
C LYS A 75 12.20 -9.47 5.32
N ASP A 76 13.41 -9.07 5.69
CA ASP A 76 13.71 -8.57 7.03
C ASP A 76 13.22 -7.13 7.20
N GLU A 77 12.93 -6.73 8.44
CA GLU A 77 12.53 -5.36 8.76
C GLU A 77 13.64 -4.36 8.47
N MET A 78 13.31 -3.29 7.75
CA MET A 78 14.24 -2.21 7.46
C MET A 78 14.31 -1.28 8.67
N ALA A 79 15.29 -1.51 9.55
CA ALA A 79 15.43 -0.77 10.81
C ALA A 79 15.56 0.74 10.61
N GLU A 80 16.27 1.16 9.56
CA GLU A 80 16.52 2.56 9.19
C GLU A 80 15.25 3.30 8.74
N TYR A 81 14.24 2.57 8.27
CA TYR A 81 13.00 3.16 7.78
C TYR A 81 11.98 3.26 8.91
N PRO A 82 11.35 4.43 9.14
CA PRO A 82 10.39 4.60 10.21
C PRO A 82 9.16 3.69 10.02
N GLU A 83 8.47 3.38 11.11
CA GLU A 83 7.16 2.73 11.00
C GLU A 83 6.18 3.71 10.36
N LEU A 84 5.48 3.25 9.32
CA LEU A 84 4.44 4.04 8.69
C LEU A 84 3.13 3.79 9.44
N ILE A 85 2.49 4.88 9.82
CA ILE A 85 1.30 4.89 10.69
C ILE A 85 0.15 5.59 9.98
N HIS A 86 -1.07 5.40 10.52
CA HIS A 86 -2.29 6.04 10.01
C HIS A 86 -2.59 5.71 8.54
N ILE A 87 -2.29 4.48 8.12
CA ILE A 87 -2.64 4.02 6.77
C ILE A 87 -4.04 3.41 6.81
N ASP A 88 -5.00 4.07 6.18
CA ASP A 88 -6.39 3.60 6.14
C ASP A 88 -6.64 2.75 4.88
N SER A 89 -7.36 1.65 5.02
CA SER A 89 -7.80 0.81 3.90
C SER A 89 -9.15 0.16 4.20
N ARG A 90 -9.92 -0.10 3.13
CA ARG A 90 -11.18 -0.86 3.17
C ARG A 90 -10.96 -2.37 3.14
N GLU A 91 -9.77 -2.78 2.70
CA GLU A 91 -9.36 -4.18 2.73
C GLU A 91 -9.01 -4.60 4.17
N CYS A 92 -9.36 -5.83 4.51
CA CYS A 92 -9.11 -6.40 5.83
C CYS A 92 -7.79 -7.20 5.81
N TYR A 93 -6.78 -6.72 6.52
CA TYR A 93 -5.49 -7.37 6.71
C TYR A 93 -5.28 -7.71 8.18
N GLN A 94 -4.47 -8.75 8.43
CA GLN A 94 -4.09 -9.20 9.76
C GLN A 94 -2.67 -8.77 10.10
N VAL A 95 -2.37 -8.69 11.40
CA VAL A 95 -1.00 -8.46 11.88
C VAL A 95 -0.11 -9.60 11.40
N GLY A 96 0.98 -9.25 10.73
CA GLY A 96 1.89 -10.20 10.10
C GLY A 96 1.75 -10.28 8.57
N ASP A 97 0.64 -9.81 8.00
CA ASP A 97 0.44 -9.81 6.55
C ASP A 97 1.47 -8.92 5.86
N ILE A 98 1.90 -9.35 4.68
CA ILE A 98 2.83 -8.60 3.83
C ILE A 98 1.99 -7.83 2.81
N VAL A 99 2.13 -6.52 2.81
CA VAL A 99 1.42 -5.61 1.91
C VAL A 99 2.39 -4.80 1.07
N THR A 100 1.86 -4.22 0.00
CA THR A 100 2.54 -3.27 -0.86
C THR A 100 2.03 -1.87 -0.57
N VAL A 101 2.95 -0.98 -0.24
CA VAL A 101 2.66 0.40 0.19
C VAL A 101 3.31 1.38 -0.77
N VAL A 102 2.55 2.39 -1.21
CA VAL A 102 3.04 3.45 -2.10
C VAL A 102 2.80 4.81 -1.47
N PHE A 103 3.67 5.76 -1.78
CA PHE A 103 3.40 7.19 -1.54
C PHE A 103 2.84 7.79 -2.82
N ILE A 104 1.66 8.41 -2.73
CA ILE A 104 1.01 9.04 -3.89
C ILE A 104 1.33 10.53 -3.87
N GLY A 105 1.60 11.09 -5.06
CA GLY A 105 1.53 12.54 -5.26
C GLY A 105 2.63 13.40 -4.64
N GLY A 106 3.74 12.80 -4.16
CA GLY A 106 4.80 13.54 -3.46
C GLY A 106 4.42 13.95 -2.03
N GLU A 107 3.31 13.43 -1.52
CA GLU A 107 2.88 13.61 -0.15
C GLU A 107 3.54 12.57 0.76
N THR A 108 3.51 12.83 2.07
CA THR A 108 4.02 11.89 3.09
C THR A 108 3.01 10.82 3.47
N GLU A 109 1.83 10.84 2.85
CA GLU A 109 0.78 9.85 3.08
C GLU A 109 1.03 8.58 2.27
N ALA A 110 1.05 7.46 2.99
CA ALA A 110 1.27 6.14 2.44
C ALA A 110 -0.08 5.41 2.30
N VAL A 111 -0.26 4.67 1.21
CA VAL A 111 -1.47 3.86 0.97
C VAL A 111 -1.12 2.43 0.65
N ILE A 112 -1.97 1.50 1.10
CA ILE A 112 -1.86 0.07 0.73
C ILE A 112 -2.57 -0.14 -0.60
N VAL A 113 -1.86 -0.70 -1.58
CA VAL A 113 -2.39 -0.99 -2.93
C VAL A 113 -2.55 -2.49 -3.22
N GLY A 114 -2.15 -3.35 -2.28
CA GLY A 114 -2.35 -4.79 -2.37
C GLY A 114 -1.58 -5.54 -1.29
N GLY A 115 -1.91 -6.83 -1.10
CA GLY A 115 -1.23 -7.78 -0.21
C GLY A 115 -1.12 -9.15 -0.86
#